data_AF-A0A7W0TST7-F1
#
_entry.id   AF-A0A7W0TST7-F1
#
_cell.length_a   1.000
_cell.length_b   1.000
_cell.length_c   1.000
_cell.angle_alpha   90.00
_cell.angle_beta   90.00
_cell.angle_gamma   90.00
#
_symmetry.space_group_name_H-M   'P 1'
#
loop_
_entity.id
_entity.type
_entity.pdbx_description
1 polymer ?
#
loop_
_entity_poly.entity_id
_entity_poly.type
_entity_poly.pdbx_seq_one_letter_code
_entity_poly.pdbx_strand_id
1 'polypeptide(L)' 'MEEARRVIRRLTRIEALQRADATPTALLTEVRALLAEAEQWLAAEPGNPGEAAAALARSRAALEGCDTHALSR' A
#
# COMPACT_ATOMS: atom_id res chain seq x y z
N MET A 1 14.04 14.11 0.79
CA MET A 1 12.88 13.48 1.43
C MET A 1 13.17 12.02 1.63
N GLU A 2 13.01 11.54 2.87
CA GLU A 2 13.28 10.14 3.25
C GLU A 2 12.11 9.23 2.82
N GLU A 3 10.91 9.78 2.82
CA GLU A 3 9.62 9.21 2.41
C GLU A 3 9.69 8.66 0.98
N ALA A 4 10.18 9.49 0.03
CA ALA A 4 10.36 9.07 -1.36
C ALA A 4 11.31 7.87 -1.50
N ARG A 5 12.38 7.80 -0.70
CA ARG A 5 13.30 6.65 -0.71
C ARG A 5 12.64 5.40 -0.13
N ARG A 6 11.81 5.56 0.90
CA ARG A 6 11.02 4.45 1.49
C ARG A 6 10.04 3.88 0.47
N VAL A 7 9.31 4.74 -0.25
CA VAL A 7 8.40 4.32 -1.33
C VAL A 7 9.17 3.53 -2.39
N ILE A 8 10.24 4.10 -2.95
CA ILE A 8 11.01 3.45 -4.02
C ILE A 8 11.52 2.08 -3.57
N ARG A 9 12.10 1.99 -2.36
CA ARG A 9 12.60 0.71 -1.81
C ARG A 9 11.49 -0.33 -1.70
N ARG A 10 10.29 0.06 -1.29
CA ARG A 10 9.14 -0.83 -1.16
C ARG A 10 8.65 -1.30 -2.54
N LEU A 11 8.56 -0.38 -3.52
CA LEU A 11 8.20 -0.74 -4.89
C LEU A 11 9.20 -1.72 -5.51
N THR A 12 10.50 -1.49 -5.34
CA THR A 12 11.54 -2.44 -5.78
C THR A 12 11.37 -3.82 -5.16
N ARG A 13 10.97 -3.89 -3.88
CA ARG A 13 10.70 -5.16 -3.20
C ARG A 13 9.46 -5.86 -3.74
N ILE A 14 8.38 -5.12 -4.01
CA ILE A 14 7.17 -5.66 -4.65
C ILE A 14 7.51 -6.22 -6.03
N GLU A 15 8.25 -5.48 -6.85
CA GLU A 15 8.69 -5.97 -8.15
C GLU A 15 9.56 -7.23 -8.04
N ALA A 16 10.45 -7.31 -7.06
CA ALA A 16 11.26 -8.49 -6.83
C ALA A 16 10.40 -9.71 -6.45
N LEU A 17 9.38 -9.53 -5.61
CA LEU A 17 8.42 -10.58 -5.25
C LEU A 17 7.59 -11.01 -6.46
N GLN A 18 7.17 -10.08 -7.32
CA GLN A 18 6.46 -10.40 -8.57
C GLN A 18 7.32 -11.23 -9.51
N ARG A 19 8.59 -10.85 -9.72
CA ARG A 19 9.51 -11.62 -10.56
C ARG A 19 9.85 -13.00 -10.00
N ALA A 20 9.70 -13.18 -8.69
CA ALA A 20 9.95 -14.44 -8.00
C ALA A 20 8.70 -15.34 -7.90
N ASP A 21 7.59 -14.98 -8.57
CA ASP A 21 6.29 -15.66 -8.45
C ASP A 21 5.88 -15.89 -6.98
N ALA A 22 6.16 -14.89 -6.13
CA ALA A 22 5.81 -14.96 -4.73
C ALA A 22 4.29 -15.10 -4.53
N THR A 23 3.89 -15.64 -3.39
CA THR A 23 2.47 -15.82 -3.09
C THR A 23 1.73 -14.47 -3.11
N PRO A 24 0.46 -14.45 -3.53
CA PRO A 24 -0.35 -13.23 -3.48
C PRO A 24 -0.35 -12.57 -2.10
N THR A 25 -0.33 -13.37 -1.03
CA THR A 25 -0.22 -12.89 0.36
C THR A 25 1.06 -12.11 0.62
N ALA A 26 2.21 -12.55 0.09
CA ALA A 26 3.47 -11.84 0.24
C ALA A 26 3.43 -10.47 -0.44
N LEU A 27 2.85 -10.39 -1.64
CA LEU A 27 2.66 -9.12 -2.36
C LEU A 27 1.69 -8.18 -1.64
N LEU A 28 0.53 -8.70 -1.20
CA LEU A 28 -0.47 -7.92 -0.48
C LEU A 28 0.06 -7.37 0.86
N THR A 29 0.96 -8.11 1.52
CA THR A 29 1.62 -7.63 2.76
C THR A 29 2.43 -6.37 2.50
N GLU A 30 3.21 -6.34 1.42
CA GLU A 30 4.01 -5.16 1.07
C GLU A 30 3.13 -3.96 0.65
N VAL A 31 2.03 -4.21 -0.07
CA VAL A 31 1.07 -3.17 -0.47
C VAL A 31 0.34 -2.58 0.75
N ARG A 32 -0.08 -3.41 1.71
CA ARG A 32 -0.68 -2.95 2.98
C ARG A 32 0.28 -2.08 3.77
N ALA A 33 1.55 -2.47 3.84
CA ALA A 33 2.57 -1.69 4.53
C ALA A 33 2.79 -0.34 3.86
N LEU A 34 2.84 -0.30 2.51
CA LEU A 34 2.97 0.95 1.76
C LEU A 34 1.77 1.89 2.00
N LEU A 35 0.55 1.34 2.06
CA LEU A 35 -0.65 2.12 2.33
C LEU A 35 -0.62 2.72 3.75
N ALA A 36 -0.25 1.94 4.76
CA ALA A 36 -0.13 2.41 6.14
C ALA A 36 0.94 3.51 6.30
N GLU A 37 2.08 3.38 5.61
CA GLU A 37 3.13 4.41 5.60
C GLU A 37 2.61 5.72 4.97
N ALA A 38 1.88 5.63 3.85
CA ALA A 38 1.32 6.81 3.18
C ALA A 38 0.26 7.52 4.05
N GLU A 39 -0.57 6.79 4.78
CA GLU A 39 -1.53 7.36 5.73
C GLU A 39 -0.83 8.08 6.90
N GLN A 40 0.27 7.53 7.41
CA GLN A 40 1.07 8.18 8.47
C GLN A 40 1.68 9.50 7.99
N TRP A 41 2.18 9.56 6.76
CA TRP A 41 2.69 10.79 6.18
C TRP A 41 1.57 11.81 5.97
N LEU A 42 0.42 11.36 5.47
CA LEU A 42 -0.74 12.23 5.28
C LEU A 42 -1.22 12.86 6.58
N ALA A 43 -1.23 12.08 7.67
CA ALA A 43 -1.62 12.55 8.99
C ALA A 43 -0.64 13.57 9.59
N ALA A 44 0.64 13.52 9.19
CA ALA A 44 1.67 14.44 9.65
C ALA A 44 1.75 15.74 8.84
N GLU A 45 1.15 15.79 7.65
CA GLU A 45 1.18 16.93 6.74
C GLU A 45 0.12 17.98 7.11
N PRO A 46 0.49 19.23 7.46
CA PRO A 46 -0.48 20.30 7.70
C PRO A 46 -1.05 20.82 6.36
N GLY A 47 -2.31 20.50 6.06
CA GLY A 47 -3.00 20.98 4.85
C GLY A 47 -4.32 20.26 4.58
N ASN A 48 -4.96 20.54 3.43
CA ASN A 48 -6.13 19.80 2.92
C ASN A 48 -5.70 18.86 1.79
N PRO A 49 -5.28 17.62 2.10
CA PRO A 49 -4.78 16.70 1.09
C PRO A 49 -5.93 15.88 0.46
N GLY A 50 -7.04 16.53 0.10
CA GLY A 50 -8.30 15.87 -0.27
C GLY A 50 -8.17 14.78 -1.33
N GLU A 51 -7.34 14.99 -2.36
CA GLU A 51 -7.10 13.99 -3.40
C GLU A 51 -6.28 12.80 -2.90
N ALA A 52 -5.22 13.04 -2.13
CA ALA A 52 -4.40 11.99 -1.54
C ALA A 52 -5.20 11.17 -0.51
N ALA A 53 -6.00 11.83 0.34
CA ALA A 53 -6.91 11.17 1.26
C ALA A 53 -7.91 10.26 0.53
N ALA A 54 -8.52 10.75 -0.55
CA ALA A 54 -9.46 9.97 -1.36
C ALA A 54 -8.78 8.78 -2.07
N ALA A 55 -7.53 8.95 -2.53
CA ALA A 55 -6.76 7.87 -3.13
C ALA A 55 -6.43 6.76 -2.10
N LEU A 56 -6.03 7.13 -0.88
CA LEU A 56 -5.77 6.17 0.20
C LEU A 56 -7.06 5.42 0.61
N ALA A 57 -8.17 6.13 0.74
CA ALA A 57 -9.46 5.53 1.07
C ALA A 57 -9.92 4.49 0.03
N ARG A 58 -9.81 4.79 -1.27
CA ARG A 58 -10.12 3.82 -2.34
C ARG A 58 -9.20 2.61 -2.31
N SER A 59 -7.91 2.83 -2.06
CA SER A 59 -6.91 1.76 -1.99
C SER A 59 -7.18 0.81 -0.81
N ARG A 60 -7.57 1.37 0.34
CA ARG A 60 -7.99 0.62 1.53
C ARG A 60 -9.21 -0.26 1.23
N ALA A 61 -10.25 0.32 0.65
CA ALA A 61 -11.46 -0.42 0.30
C ALA A 61 -11.18 -1.58 -0.68
N ALA A 62 -10.28 -1.39 -1.64
CA ALA A 62 -9.88 -2.44 -2.57
C ALA A 62 -9.14 -3.61 -1.86
N LEU A 63 -8.26 -3.31 -0.90
CA LEU A 63 -7.55 -4.34 -0.13
C LEU A 63 -8.48 -5.12 0.81
N GLU A 64 -9.43 -4.45 1.45
CA GLU A 64 -10.45 -5.09 2.31
C GLU A 64 -11.38 -5.99 1.49
N GLY A 65 -11.76 -5.55 0.28
CA GLY A 65 -12.49 -6.39 -0.67
C GLY A 65 -11.71 -7.64 -1.11
N CYS A 66 -10.37 -7.54 -1.22
CA CYS A 66 -9.51 -8.68 -1.55
C CYS A 66 -9.45 -9.72 -0.41
N ASP A 67 -9.40 -9.28 0.85
CA ASP A 67 -9.43 -10.20 2.00
C ASP A 67 -10.74 -10.99 2.05
N THR A 68 -11.85 -10.33 1.73
CA THR A 68 -13.17 -10.97 1.74
C THR A 68 -13.25 -12.07 0.65
N HIS A 69 -12.62 -11.85 -0.50
CA HIS A 69 -12.53 -12.86 -1.57
C HIS A 69 -11.49 -13.97 -1.27
N ALA A 70 -10.41 -13.66 -0.56
CA ALA A 70 -9.39 -14.63 -0.15
C ALA A 70 -9.88 -15.55 0.98
N LEU A 71 -10.77 -15.07 1.87
CA LEU A 71 -11.39 -15.84 2.94
C LEU A 71 -12.60 -16.69 2.49
N SER A 72 -13.10 -16.47 1.26
CA SER A 72 -14.26 -17.19 0.70
C SER A 72 -13.87 -18.35 -0.22
N ARG A 73 -12.57 -18.69 -0.33
CA ARG A 73 -12.03 -19.79 -1.15
C ARG A 73 -11.32 -20.81 -0.27
#